data_AF-A0A2K9EFX8-F1
#
_entry.id   AF-A0A2K9EFX8-F1
#
_cell.length_a   1.000
_cell.length_b   1.000
_cell.length_c   1.000
_cell.angle_alpha   90.00
_cell.angle_beta   90.00
_cell.angle_gamma   90.00
#
_symmetry.space_group_name_H-M   'P 1'
#
loop_
_entity.id
_entity.type
_entity.pdbx_description
1 polymer ?
#
loop_
_entity_poly.entity_id
_entity_poly.type
_entity_poly.pdbx_seq_one_letter_code
_entity_poly.pdbx_strand_id
1 'polypeptide(L)'
;MTLSDAIENVDILKNEGIYVLGHLVEKTAENSKASERINSVVFETNESANKIEKAGEMLKDIAAQTNMLALNASIEAARAGEAGKGFAVVAGEIRGLAEESGKVTNEILKIIQELSDKSKKAVVSIEQAADIVESQNKIVENTSKKFEGITNAIEIMKKELKALNESSEKMERKKEEMMDVISNLAAISQENAAGTQQASASVEEQTASIMEIAESTNFLAELANKMMVEIEKFKY
;
A
#
# COMPACT_ATOMS: atom_id res chain seq x y z
N MET A 1 -24.88 -2.79 -3.11
CA MET A 1 -23.47 -2.55 -3.41
C MET A 1 -23.15 -3.31 -4.68
N THR A 2 -23.00 -2.59 -5.80
CA THR A 2 -22.57 -3.20 -7.06
C THR A 2 -21.08 -3.53 -6.99
N LEU A 3 -20.60 -4.40 -7.87
CA LEU A 3 -19.17 -4.68 -7.98
C LEU A 3 -18.39 -3.42 -8.41
N SER A 4 -19.05 -2.46 -9.07
CA SER A 4 -18.50 -1.14 -9.38
C SER A 4 -18.28 -0.30 -8.13
N ASP A 5 -19.25 -0.23 -7.22
CA ASP A 5 -19.14 0.51 -5.95
C ASP A 5 -17.98 -0.04 -5.09
N ALA A 6 -17.78 -1.36 -5.12
CA ALA A 6 -16.71 -2.01 -4.40
C ALA A 6 -15.32 -1.59 -4.92
N ILE A 7 -15.15 -1.55 -6.23
CA ILE A 7 -13.89 -1.13 -6.86
C ILE A 7 -13.62 0.36 -6.62
N GLU A 8 -14.65 1.20 -6.67
CA GLU A 8 -14.52 2.63 -6.39
C GLU A 8 -14.07 2.89 -4.95
N ASN A 9 -14.65 2.17 -3.98
CA ASN A 9 -14.18 2.22 -2.58
C ASN A 9 -12.72 1.77 -2.43
N VAL A 10 -12.31 0.69 -3.11
CA VAL A 10 -10.92 0.22 -3.08
C VAL A 10 -9.98 1.24 -3.73
N ASP A 11 -10.41 1.94 -4.77
CA ASP A 11 -9.63 2.99 -5.42
C ASP A 11 -9.44 4.23 -4.54
N ILE A 12 -10.47 4.61 -3.78
CA ILE A 12 -10.39 5.67 -2.77
C ILE A 12 -9.36 5.28 -1.69
N LEU A 13 -9.49 4.09 -1.10
CA LEU A 13 -8.55 3.60 -0.08
C LEU A 13 -7.11 3.51 -0.61
N LYS A 14 -6.93 3.11 -1.87
CA LYS A 14 -5.63 3.12 -2.55
C LYS A 14 -5.06 4.53 -2.66
N ASN A 15 -5.86 5.50 -3.11
CA ASN A 15 -5.42 6.90 -3.25
C ASN A 15 -5.05 7.51 -1.88
N GLU A 16 -5.85 7.25 -0.84
CA GLU A 16 -5.52 7.66 0.53
C GLU A 16 -4.23 7.00 1.01
N GLY A 17 -4.04 5.70 0.76
CA GLY A 17 -2.82 4.98 1.09
C GLY A 17 -1.58 5.56 0.42
N ILE A 18 -1.65 5.90 -0.87
CA ILE A 18 -0.56 6.56 -1.61
C ILE A 18 -0.25 7.94 -1.02
N TYR A 19 -1.29 8.72 -0.69
CA TYR A 19 -1.12 10.04 -0.09
C TYR A 19 -0.39 9.96 1.25
N VAL A 20 -0.81 9.05 2.14
CA VAL A 20 -0.16 8.81 3.44
C VAL A 20 1.28 8.33 3.25
N LEU A 21 1.51 7.45 2.27
CA LEU A 21 2.85 6.94 1.97
C LEU A 21 3.79 8.03 1.45
N GLY A 22 3.30 8.96 0.64
CA GLY A 22 4.05 10.14 0.22
C GLY A 22 4.50 10.99 1.41
N HIS A 23 3.60 11.23 2.38
CA HIS A 23 3.95 11.93 3.62
C HIS A 23 4.95 11.15 4.46
N LEU A 24 4.84 9.82 4.50
CA LEU A 24 5.79 8.97 5.22
C LEU A 24 7.19 9.03 4.61
N VAL A 25 7.30 9.05 3.28
CA VAL A 25 8.59 9.24 2.58
C VAL A 25 9.21 10.58 2.93
N GLU A 26 8.43 11.67 2.86
CA GLU A 26 8.89 13.01 3.21
C GLU A 26 9.38 13.08 4.67
N LYS A 27 8.59 12.57 5.62
CA LYS A 27 8.94 12.56 7.04
C LYS A 27 10.14 11.67 7.35
N THR A 28 10.32 10.58 6.62
CA THR A 28 11.52 9.73 6.78
C THR A 28 12.77 10.47 6.27
N ALA A 29 12.66 11.21 5.17
CA ALA A 29 13.76 12.05 4.67
C ALA A 29 14.11 13.20 5.62
N GLU A 30 13.11 13.87 6.21
CA GLU A 30 13.32 14.87 7.28
C GLU A 30 14.02 14.25 8.49
N ASN A 31 13.60 13.06 8.93
CA ASN A 31 14.19 12.35 10.05
C ASN A 31 15.66 11.97 9.80
N SER A 32 16.01 11.58 8.57
CA SER A 32 17.39 11.32 8.16
C SER A 32 18.26 12.57 8.30
N LYS A 33 17.79 13.71 7.78
CA LYS A 33 18.51 14.99 7.90
C LYS A 33 18.64 15.44 9.35
N ALA A 34 17.60 15.25 10.16
CA ALA A 34 17.65 15.56 11.58
C ALA A 34 18.70 14.70 12.31
N SER A 35 18.77 13.41 12.00
CA SER A 35 19.75 12.48 12.57
C SER A 35 21.18 12.85 12.19
N GLU A 36 21.44 13.18 10.92
CA GLU A 36 22.74 13.70 10.45
C GLU A 36 23.15 14.98 11.20
N ARG A 37 22.21 15.89 11.40
CA ARG A 37 22.47 17.14 12.13
C ARG A 37 22.83 16.88 13.59
N ILE A 38 22.13 15.96 14.25
CA ILE A 38 22.44 15.56 15.64
C ILE A 38 23.83 14.94 15.70
N ASN A 39 24.21 14.09 14.73
CA ASN A 39 25.55 13.52 14.63
C ASN A 39 26.64 14.62 14.59
N SER A 40 26.49 15.60 13.70
CA SER A 40 27.42 16.74 13.60
C SER A 40 27.57 17.49 14.93
N VAL A 41 26.46 17.81 15.59
CA VAL A 41 26.47 18.56 16.86
C VAL A 41 27.17 17.77 17.97
N VAL A 42 26.94 16.45 18.05
CA VAL A 42 27.61 15.61 19.05
C VAL A 42 29.10 15.51 18.77
N PHE A 43 29.50 15.39 17.50
CA PHE A 43 30.90 15.40 17.11
C PHE A 43 31.61 16.71 17.49
N GLU A 44 31.00 17.85 17.16
CA GLU A 44 31.50 19.19 17.52
C GLU A 44 31.59 19.39 19.05
N THR A 45 30.63 18.84 19.79
CA THR A 45 30.64 18.85 21.26
C THR A 45 31.81 18.04 21.81
N ASN A 46 32.08 16.86 21.25
CA ASN A 46 33.21 16.02 21.63
C ASN A 46 34.56 16.71 21.36
N GLU A 47 34.70 17.35 20.18
CA GLU A 47 35.89 18.15 19.87
C GLU A 47 36.08 19.33 20.83
N SER A 48 34.98 20.01 21.19
CA SER A 48 35.01 21.12 22.14
C SER A 48 35.42 20.66 23.53
N ALA A 49 34.91 19.52 24.00
CA ALA A 49 35.31 18.92 25.27
C ALA A 49 36.82 18.60 25.28
N ASN A 50 37.35 17.99 24.22
CA ASN A 50 38.79 17.70 24.09
C ASN A 50 39.66 18.97 24.09
N LYS A 51 39.17 20.07 23.51
CA LYS A 51 39.88 21.37 23.54
C LYS A 51 39.92 21.96 24.95
N ILE A 52 38.80 21.88 25.68
CA ILE A 52 38.72 22.37 27.07
C ILE A 52 39.59 21.51 27.99
N GLU A 53 39.63 20.19 27.79
CA GLU A 53 40.50 19.28 28.53
C GLU A 53 41.97 19.69 28.42
N LYS A 54 42.48 19.88 27.19
CA LYS A 54 43.86 20.35 26.93
C LYS A 54 44.15 21.72 27.57
N ALA A 55 43.18 22.64 27.52
CA ALA A 55 43.33 23.94 28.17
C ALA A 55 43.36 23.82 29.70
N GLY A 56 42.55 22.93 30.27
CA GLY A 56 42.56 22.61 31.71
C GLY A 56 43.88 21.99 32.17
N GLU A 57 44.46 21.07 31.39
CA GLU A 57 45.80 20.52 31.67
C GLU A 57 46.87 21.63 31.70
N MET A 58 46.85 22.52 30.70
CA MET A 58 47.77 23.67 30.67
C MET A 58 47.59 24.61 31.87
N LEU A 59 46.35 24.91 32.27
CA LEU A 59 46.08 25.74 33.45
C LEU A 59 46.57 25.09 34.74
N LYS A 60 46.44 23.76 34.85
CA LYS A 60 46.96 23.00 35.99
C LYS A 60 48.48 23.10 36.06
N ASP A 61 49.17 23.00 34.93
CA ASP A 61 50.62 23.16 34.85
C ASP A 61 51.05 24.58 35.22
N ILE A 62 50.33 25.61 34.76
CA ILE A 62 50.57 27.01 35.13
C ILE A 62 50.36 27.22 36.63
N ALA A 63 49.28 26.69 37.21
CA ALA A 63 49.02 26.79 38.65
C ALA A 63 50.15 26.11 39.46
N ALA A 64 50.63 24.94 39.03
CA ALA A 64 51.74 24.25 39.65
C ALA A 64 53.06 25.04 39.56
N GLN A 65 53.35 25.65 38.40
CA GLN A 65 54.52 26.52 38.22
C GLN A 65 54.44 27.79 39.07
N THR A 66 53.29 28.46 39.10
CA THR A 66 53.06 29.65 39.94
C THR A 66 53.20 29.30 41.42
N ASN A 67 52.70 28.14 41.85
CA ASN A 67 52.87 27.65 43.22
C ASN A 67 54.35 27.46 43.57
N MET A 68 55.13 26.84 42.66
CA MET A 68 56.58 26.66 42.84
C MET A 68 57.35 27.99 42.85
N LEU A 69 57.00 28.94 41.99
CA LEU A 69 57.60 30.28 41.97
C LEU A 69 57.29 31.06 43.24
N ALA A 70 56.05 31.01 43.70
CA ALA A 70 55.62 31.65 44.95
C ALA A 70 56.32 31.03 46.16
N LEU A 71 56.49 29.70 46.19
CA LEU A 71 57.26 29.01 47.23
C LEU A 71 58.72 29.48 47.26
N ASN A 72 59.38 29.55 46.10
CA ASN A 72 60.75 30.05 46.00
C ASN A 72 60.86 31.51 46.46
N ALA A 73 59.89 32.35 46.11
CA ALA A 73 59.83 33.75 46.54
C ALA A 73 59.61 33.86 48.06
N SER A 74 58.74 33.04 48.66
CA SER A 74 58.55 32.98 50.12
C SER A 74 59.84 32.57 50.85
N ILE A 75 60.59 31.61 50.29
CA ILE A 75 61.88 31.17 50.86
C ILE A 75 62.91 32.32 50.82
N GLU A 76 63.04 32.99 49.68
CA GLU A 76 64.02 34.08 49.55
C GLU A 76 63.62 35.32 50.37
N ALA A 77 62.31 35.60 50.48
CA ALA A 77 61.79 36.64 51.37
C ALA A 77 62.07 36.34 52.86
N ALA A 78 61.95 35.08 53.28
CA ALA A 78 62.35 34.67 54.64
C ALA A 78 63.87 34.82 54.86
N ARG A 79 64.67 34.58 53.83
CA ARG A 79 66.13 34.73 53.85
C ARG A 79 66.60 36.19 53.99
N ALA A 80 65.82 37.13 53.46
CA ALA A 80 66.06 38.58 53.60
C ALA A 80 65.67 39.16 54.98
N GLY A 81 65.12 38.34 55.89
CA GLY A 81 64.81 38.75 57.26
C GLY A 81 63.74 39.85 57.35
N GLU A 82 63.98 40.88 58.18
CA GLU A 82 63.04 42.00 58.38
C GLU A 82 62.71 42.75 57.07
N ALA A 83 63.66 42.88 56.15
CA ALA A 83 63.46 43.57 54.87
C ALA A 83 62.55 42.79 53.89
N GLY A 84 62.40 41.47 54.09
CA GLY A 84 61.59 40.60 53.23
C GLY A 84 60.17 40.33 53.72
N LYS A 85 59.78 40.80 54.93
CA LYS A 85 58.48 40.51 55.55
C LYS A 85 57.28 40.82 54.65
N GLY A 86 57.29 41.99 53.99
CA GLY A 86 56.20 42.37 53.07
C GLY A 86 56.12 41.47 51.84
N PHE A 87 57.26 41.09 51.27
CA PHE A 87 57.33 40.15 50.14
C PHE A 87 56.90 38.73 50.53
N ALA A 88 57.20 38.29 51.76
CA ALA A 88 56.80 36.98 52.24
C ALA A 88 55.27 36.84 52.33
N VAL A 89 54.57 37.89 52.74
CA VAL A 89 53.09 37.93 52.78
C VAL A 89 52.52 37.84 51.37
N VAL A 90 53.02 38.63 50.43
CA VAL A 90 52.55 38.61 49.03
C VAL A 90 52.82 37.25 48.38
N ALA A 91 54.00 36.66 48.59
CA ALA A 91 54.32 35.34 48.06
C ALA A 91 53.43 34.23 48.66
N GLY A 92 53.08 34.33 49.94
CA GLY A 92 52.11 33.43 50.58
C GLY A 92 50.71 33.52 49.97
N GLU A 93 50.24 34.73 49.67
CA GLU A 93 48.94 34.97 49.03
C GLU A 93 48.91 34.41 47.60
N ILE A 94 49.97 34.66 46.82
CA ILE A 94 50.10 34.09 45.45
C ILE A 94 50.12 32.56 45.51
N ARG A 95 50.79 31.98 46.51
CA ARG A 95 50.82 30.53 46.72
C ARG A 95 49.42 29.99 46.99
N GLY A 96 48.68 30.63 47.89
CA GLY A 96 47.28 30.27 48.20
C GLY A 96 46.38 30.32 46.96
N LEU A 97 46.47 31.41 46.18
CA LEU A 97 45.74 31.56 44.91
C LEU A 97 46.12 30.48 43.88
N ALA A 98 47.39 30.11 43.79
CA ALA A 98 47.84 29.06 42.88
C ALA A 98 47.32 27.66 43.28
N GLU A 99 47.32 27.33 44.58
CA GLU A 99 46.73 26.09 45.09
C GLU A 99 45.22 26.03 44.86
N GLU A 100 44.50 27.14 45.10
CA GLU A 100 43.06 27.25 44.85
C GLU A 100 42.73 27.14 43.36
N SER A 101 43.49 27.83 42.50
CA SER A 101 43.36 27.75 41.05
C SER A 101 43.59 26.31 40.54
N GLY A 102 44.58 25.60 41.10
CA GLY A 102 44.82 24.19 40.79
C GLY A 102 43.67 23.27 41.22
N LYS A 103 43.04 23.53 42.37
CA LYS A 103 41.84 22.78 42.82
C LYS A 103 40.67 22.98 41.87
N VAL A 104 40.32 24.23 41.56
CA VAL A 104 39.22 24.56 40.63
C VAL A 104 39.47 23.95 39.25
N THR A 105 40.71 24.03 38.75
CA THR A 105 41.09 23.43 37.46
C THR A 105 40.90 21.91 37.47
N ASN A 106 41.26 21.21 38.55
CA ASN A 106 41.01 19.78 38.66
C ASN A 106 39.51 19.42 38.71
N GLU A 107 38.68 20.25 39.34
CA GLU A 107 37.23 20.07 39.31
C GLU A 107 36.65 20.24 37.90
N ILE A 108 37.11 21.26 37.16
CA ILE A 108 36.74 21.45 35.76
C ILE A 108 37.15 20.24 34.92
N LEU A 109 38.38 19.72 35.08
CA LEU A 109 38.84 18.54 34.36
C LEU A 109 37.97 17.31 34.62
N LYS A 110 37.50 17.11 35.86
CA LYS A 110 36.54 16.03 36.17
C LYS A 110 35.21 16.20 35.44
N ILE A 111 34.66 17.42 35.43
CA ILE A 111 33.40 17.73 34.72
C ILE A 111 33.57 17.48 33.21
N ILE A 112 34.71 17.85 32.64
CA ILE A 112 35.01 17.64 31.23
C ILE A 112 35.19 16.15 30.90
N GLN A 113 35.80 15.37 31.79
CA GLN A 113 35.90 13.92 31.63
C GLN A 113 34.49 13.28 31.61
N GLU A 114 33.62 13.66 32.54
CA GLU A 114 32.23 13.19 32.55
C GLU A 114 31.46 13.60 31.28
N LEU A 115 31.70 14.81 30.78
CA LEU A 115 31.13 15.31 29.53
C LEU A 115 31.62 14.50 28.32
N SER A 116 32.92 14.21 28.26
CA SER A 116 33.54 13.37 27.21
C SER A 116 32.94 11.97 27.20
N ASP A 117 32.80 11.34 28.37
CA ASP A 117 32.21 10.00 28.47
C ASP A 117 30.73 9.98 28.06
N LYS A 118 29.95 11.01 28.43
CA LYS A 118 28.57 11.18 27.97
C LYS A 118 28.50 11.41 26.46
N SER A 119 29.43 12.19 25.90
CA SER A 119 29.52 12.46 24.46
C SER A 119 29.82 11.19 23.67
N LYS A 120 30.79 10.36 24.11
CA LYS A 120 31.08 9.05 23.51
C LYS A 120 29.86 8.13 23.49
N LYS A 121 29.11 8.08 24.60
CA LYS A 121 27.84 7.32 24.64
C LYS A 121 26.81 7.86 23.66
N ALA A 122 26.72 9.19 23.51
CA ALA A 122 25.83 9.81 22.54
C ALA A 122 26.21 9.47 21.09
N VAL A 123 27.51 9.41 20.77
CA VAL A 123 27.99 8.96 19.45
C VAL A 123 27.51 7.55 19.14
N VAL A 124 27.71 6.60 20.05
CA VAL A 124 27.25 5.20 19.85
C VAL A 124 25.74 5.12 19.64
N SER A 125 24.95 5.86 20.43
CA SER A 125 23.49 5.90 20.25
C SER A 125 23.07 6.51 18.91
N ILE A 126 23.83 7.48 18.40
CA ILE A 126 23.57 8.12 17.10
C ILE A 126 23.93 7.19 15.94
N GLU A 127 25.03 6.44 16.04
CA GLU A 127 25.37 5.41 15.05
C GLU A 127 24.26 4.36 14.95
N GLN A 128 23.77 3.87 16.10
CA GLN A 128 22.63 2.96 16.14
C GLN A 128 21.35 3.59 15.55
N ALA A 129 21.10 4.87 15.83
CA ALA A 129 19.97 5.59 15.25
C ALA A 129 20.11 5.72 13.72
N ALA A 130 21.32 5.95 13.20
CA ALA A 130 21.58 6.02 11.77
C ALA A 130 21.28 4.68 11.07
N ASP A 131 21.70 3.55 11.65
CA ASP A 131 21.40 2.20 11.14
C ASP A 131 19.87 1.95 11.09
N ILE A 132 19.16 2.36 12.14
CA ILE A 132 17.69 2.24 12.21
C ILE A 132 17.03 3.09 11.11
N VAL A 133 17.48 4.33 10.91
CA VAL A 133 16.96 5.22 9.86
C VAL A 133 17.24 4.65 8.47
N GLU A 134 18.42 4.08 8.22
CA GLU A 134 18.72 3.43 6.94
C GLU A 134 17.79 2.22 6.69
N SER A 135 17.58 1.38 7.70
CA SER A 135 16.64 0.26 7.62
C SER A 135 15.21 0.75 7.38
N GLN A 136 14.78 1.82 8.05
CA GLN A 136 13.47 2.43 7.87
C GLN A 136 13.29 2.92 6.42
N ASN A 137 14.29 3.60 5.85
CA ASN A 137 14.26 4.06 4.46
C ASN A 137 14.03 2.90 3.48
N LYS A 138 14.75 1.79 3.64
CA LYS A 138 14.58 0.59 2.80
C LYS A 138 13.17 -0.01 2.91
N ILE A 139 12.60 -0.04 4.12
CA ILE A 139 11.25 -0.56 4.35
C ILE A 139 10.20 0.36 3.70
N VAL A 140 10.34 1.67 3.84
CA VAL A 140 9.43 2.65 3.23
C VAL A 140 9.50 2.57 1.70
N GLU A 141 10.70 2.47 1.11
CA GLU A 141 10.87 2.31 -0.33
C GLU A 141 10.20 1.02 -0.85
N ASN A 142 10.40 -0.10 -0.16
CA ASN A 142 9.76 -1.36 -0.52
C ASN A 142 8.23 -1.26 -0.41
N THR A 143 7.73 -0.60 0.64
CA THR A 143 6.29 -0.34 0.82
C THR A 143 5.73 0.49 -0.33
N SER A 144 6.46 1.52 -0.77
CA SER A 144 6.12 2.31 -1.97
C SER A 144 5.95 1.45 -3.21
N LYS A 145 6.92 0.58 -3.50
CA LYS A 145 6.84 -0.35 -4.64
C LYS A 145 5.66 -1.31 -4.54
N LYS A 146 5.30 -1.76 -3.33
CA LYS A 146 4.11 -2.61 -3.13
C LYS A 146 2.81 -1.86 -3.43
N PHE A 147 2.70 -0.60 -3.02
CA PHE A 147 1.54 0.25 -3.32
C PHE A 147 1.40 0.57 -4.82
N GLU A 148 2.52 0.74 -5.54
CA GLU A 148 2.50 0.84 -7.01
C GLU A 148 1.94 -0.45 -7.64
N GLY A 149 2.37 -1.62 -7.15
CA GLY A 149 1.82 -2.91 -7.58
C GLY A 149 0.31 -3.05 -7.33
N ILE A 150 -0.16 -2.61 -6.16
CA ILE A 150 -1.59 -2.57 -5.82
C ILE A 150 -2.35 -1.64 -6.78
N THR A 151 -1.77 -0.48 -7.10
CA THR A 151 -2.37 0.48 -8.04
C THR A 151 -2.58 -0.15 -9.41
N ASN A 152 -1.57 -0.82 -9.95
CA ASN A 152 -1.67 -1.51 -11.23
C ASN A 152 -2.73 -2.62 -11.20
N ALA A 153 -2.81 -3.39 -10.11
CA ALA A 153 -3.81 -4.44 -9.96
C ALA A 153 -5.25 -3.89 -9.93
N ILE A 154 -5.48 -2.75 -9.28
CA ILE A 154 -6.79 -2.07 -9.25
C ILE A 154 -7.19 -1.56 -10.64
N GLU A 155 -6.25 -0.97 -11.38
CA GLU A 155 -6.53 -0.50 -12.75
C GLU A 155 -6.88 -1.64 -13.71
N ILE A 156 -6.18 -2.78 -13.59
CA ILE A 156 -6.53 -4.01 -14.33
C ILE A 156 -7.95 -4.47 -13.93
N MET A 157 -8.26 -4.48 -12.63
CA MET A 157 -9.57 -4.90 -12.13
C MET A 157 -10.70 -4.01 -12.66
N LYS A 158 -10.51 -2.68 -12.72
CA LYS A 158 -11.46 -1.74 -13.34
C LYS A 158 -11.73 -2.07 -14.80
N LYS A 159 -10.68 -2.39 -15.57
CA LYS A 159 -10.80 -2.76 -16.98
C LYS A 159 -11.58 -4.06 -17.17
N GLU A 160 -11.26 -5.09 -16.40
CA GLU A 160 -11.97 -6.38 -16.44
C GLU A 160 -13.45 -6.23 -16.04
N LEU A 161 -13.74 -5.40 -15.03
CA LEU A 161 -15.12 -5.10 -14.63
C LEU A 161 -15.91 -4.45 -15.77
N LYS A 162 -15.31 -3.49 -16.47
CA LYS A 162 -15.96 -2.84 -17.62
C LYS A 162 -16.29 -3.87 -18.71
N ALA A 163 -15.35 -4.75 -19.04
CA ALA A 163 -15.57 -5.81 -20.01
C ALA A 163 -16.69 -6.78 -19.56
N LEU A 164 -16.75 -7.10 -18.27
CA LEU A 164 -17.80 -7.94 -17.69
C LEU A 164 -19.19 -7.29 -17.83
N ASN A 165 -19.32 -6.00 -17.52
CA ASN A 165 -20.58 -5.26 -17.67
C ASN A 165 -21.05 -5.25 -19.13
N GLU A 166 -20.14 -4.96 -20.08
CA GLU A 166 -20.45 -5.00 -21.51
C GLU A 166 -20.90 -6.40 -21.97
N SER A 167 -20.28 -7.46 -21.44
CA SER A 167 -20.68 -8.84 -21.71
C SER A 167 -22.06 -9.17 -21.13
N SER A 168 -22.35 -8.67 -19.92
CA SER A 168 -23.65 -8.88 -19.28
C SER A 168 -24.78 -8.20 -20.06
N GLU A 169 -24.57 -6.98 -20.55
CA GLU A 169 -25.53 -6.28 -21.43
C GLU A 169 -25.75 -7.00 -22.77
N LYS A 170 -24.70 -7.58 -23.34
CA LYS A 170 -24.84 -8.41 -24.55
C LYS A 170 -25.65 -9.68 -24.26
N MET A 171 -25.43 -10.30 -23.10
CA MET A 171 -26.14 -11.51 -22.70
C MET A 171 -27.63 -11.24 -22.48
N GLU A 172 -27.99 -10.12 -21.85
CA GLU A 172 -29.39 -9.74 -21.67
C GLU A 172 -30.10 -9.52 -23.01
N ARG A 173 -29.46 -8.81 -23.95
CA ARG A 173 -30.00 -8.65 -25.31
C ARG A 173 -30.20 -9.98 -26.04
N LYS A 174 -29.23 -10.90 -25.92
CA LYS A 174 -29.34 -12.24 -26.53
C LYS A 174 -30.44 -13.09 -25.91
N LYS A 175 -30.68 -12.93 -24.61
CA LYS A 175 -31.80 -13.56 -23.91
C LYS A 175 -33.14 -13.01 -24.43
N GLU A 176 -33.27 -11.71 -24.62
CA GLU A 176 -34.48 -11.09 -25.20
C GLU A 176 -34.75 -11.61 -26.62
N GLU A 177 -33.73 -11.60 -27.50
CA GLU A 177 -33.84 -12.17 -28.85
C GLU A 177 -34.29 -13.64 -28.83
N MET A 178 -33.77 -14.43 -27.89
CA MET A 178 -34.14 -15.84 -27.74
C MET A 178 -35.60 -16.00 -27.28
N MET A 179 -36.08 -15.13 -26.38
CA MET A 179 -37.48 -15.13 -25.97
C MET A 179 -38.43 -14.86 -27.14
N ASP A 180 -38.07 -13.92 -28.02
CA ASP A 180 -38.86 -13.64 -29.23
C ASP A 180 -38.91 -14.84 -30.19
N VAL A 181 -37.76 -15.50 -30.40
CA VAL A 181 -37.69 -16.73 -31.22
C VAL A 181 -38.55 -17.84 -30.63
N ILE A 182 -38.51 -18.04 -29.32
CA ILE A 182 -39.33 -19.05 -28.63
C ILE A 182 -40.82 -18.74 -28.78
N SER A 183 -41.22 -17.46 -28.64
CA SER A 183 -42.60 -17.02 -28.82
C SER A 183 -43.11 -17.30 -30.24
N ASN A 184 -42.31 -16.94 -31.26
CA ASN A 184 -42.63 -17.22 -32.66
C ASN A 184 -42.74 -18.73 -32.93
N LEU A 185 -41.84 -19.54 -32.35
CA LEU A 185 -41.87 -20.98 -32.50
C LEU A 185 -43.12 -21.60 -31.87
N ALA A 186 -43.58 -21.07 -30.73
CA ALA A 186 -44.83 -21.49 -30.10
C ALA A 186 -46.04 -21.18 -30.99
N ALA A 187 -46.08 -19.98 -31.61
CA ALA A 187 -47.14 -19.61 -32.54
C ALA A 187 -47.18 -20.53 -33.78
N ILE A 188 -46.03 -20.79 -34.40
CA ILE A 188 -45.92 -21.73 -35.54
C ILE A 188 -46.36 -23.15 -35.14
N SER A 189 -45.97 -23.60 -33.95
CA SER A 189 -46.37 -24.93 -33.45
C SER A 189 -47.88 -25.04 -33.29
N GLN A 190 -48.54 -23.96 -32.87
CA GLN A 190 -49.99 -23.89 -32.73
C GLN A 190 -50.70 -23.86 -34.09
N GLU A 191 -50.16 -23.13 -35.07
CA GLU A 191 -50.63 -23.14 -36.45
C GLU A 191 -50.51 -24.53 -37.09
N ASN A 192 -49.36 -25.20 -36.90
CA ASN A 192 -49.15 -26.57 -37.39
C ASN A 192 -50.15 -27.55 -36.77
N ALA A 193 -50.45 -27.43 -35.48
CA ALA A 193 -51.45 -28.26 -34.82
C ALA A 193 -52.85 -28.04 -35.43
N ALA A 194 -53.25 -26.78 -35.66
CA ALA A 194 -54.51 -26.44 -36.31
C ALA A 194 -54.56 -26.96 -37.76
N GLY A 195 -53.49 -26.78 -38.53
CA GLY A 195 -53.39 -27.29 -39.90
C GLY A 195 -53.47 -28.81 -39.97
N THR A 196 -52.85 -29.51 -39.01
CA THR A 196 -52.95 -30.98 -38.89
C THR A 196 -54.37 -31.43 -38.59
N GLN A 197 -55.08 -30.73 -37.69
CA GLN A 197 -56.49 -31.01 -37.39
C GLN A 197 -57.38 -30.81 -38.62
N GLN A 198 -57.18 -29.72 -39.35
CA GLN A 198 -57.94 -29.45 -40.58
C GLN A 198 -57.67 -30.52 -41.64
N ALA A 199 -56.41 -30.91 -41.84
CA ALA A 199 -56.05 -31.98 -42.77
C ALA A 199 -56.70 -33.32 -42.37
N SER A 200 -56.71 -33.66 -41.07
CA SER A 200 -57.39 -34.85 -40.56
C SER A 200 -58.89 -34.83 -40.88
N ALA A 201 -59.57 -33.69 -40.66
CA ALA A 201 -60.99 -33.54 -40.98
C ALA A 201 -61.26 -33.69 -42.49
N SER A 202 -60.42 -33.10 -43.36
CA SER A 202 -60.55 -33.27 -44.81
C SER A 202 -60.33 -34.71 -45.26
N VAL A 203 -59.43 -35.46 -44.61
CA VAL A 203 -59.23 -36.89 -44.87
C VAL A 203 -60.46 -37.71 -44.46
N GLU A 204 -61.10 -37.38 -43.33
CA GLU A 204 -62.36 -38.02 -42.92
C GLU A 204 -63.48 -37.75 -43.92
N GLU A 205 -63.65 -36.50 -44.38
CA GLU A 205 -64.65 -36.13 -45.37
C GLU A 205 -64.41 -36.82 -46.72
N GLN A 206 -63.16 -36.83 -47.22
CA GLN A 206 -62.79 -37.58 -48.42
C GLN A 206 -63.09 -39.07 -48.30
N THR A 207 -62.82 -39.66 -47.13
CA THR A 207 -63.11 -41.07 -46.88
C THR A 207 -64.61 -41.33 -46.97
N ALA A 208 -65.45 -40.46 -46.40
CA ALA A 208 -66.90 -40.56 -46.50
C ALA A 208 -67.40 -40.43 -47.95
N SER A 209 -66.92 -39.45 -48.71
CA SER A 209 -67.28 -39.32 -50.14
C SER A 209 -66.84 -40.53 -50.97
N ILE A 210 -65.67 -41.12 -50.68
CA ILE A 210 -65.22 -42.34 -51.34
C ILE A 210 -66.17 -43.52 -51.04
N MET A 211 -66.69 -43.63 -49.83
CA MET A 211 -67.69 -44.65 -49.48
C MET A 211 -69.00 -44.46 -50.25
N GLU A 212 -69.49 -43.22 -50.38
CA GLU A 212 -70.70 -42.90 -51.14
C GLU A 212 -70.53 -43.17 -52.65
N ILE A 213 -69.35 -42.85 -53.20
CA ILE A 213 -69.00 -43.19 -54.59
C ILE A 213 -68.98 -44.71 -54.78
N ALA A 214 -68.40 -45.46 -53.85
CA ALA A 214 -68.37 -46.92 -53.92
C ALA A 214 -69.79 -47.52 -53.87
N GLU A 215 -70.66 -47.00 -53.00
CA GLU A 215 -72.08 -47.40 -52.94
C GLU A 215 -72.82 -47.10 -54.25
N SER A 216 -72.67 -45.88 -54.77
CA SER A 216 -73.27 -45.48 -56.04
C SER A 216 -72.79 -46.33 -57.22
N THR A 217 -71.50 -46.69 -57.22
CA THR A 217 -70.90 -47.56 -58.24
C THR A 217 -71.48 -48.98 -58.16
N ASN A 218 -71.69 -49.52 -56.95
CA ASN A 218 -72.38 -50.79 -56.75
C ASN A 218 -73.83 -50.75 -57.24
N PHE A 219 -74.56 -49.67 -56.93
CA PHE A 219 -75.93 -49.47 -57.40
C PHE A 219 -76.01 -49.39 -58.93
N LEU A 220 -75.10 -48.65 -59.59
CA LEU A 220 -75.00 -48.60 -61.05
C LEU A 220 -74.69 -49.97 -61.66
N ALA A 221 -73.81 -50.76 -61.05
CA ALA A 221 -73.52 -52.13 -61.50
C ALA A 221 -74.75 -53.04 -61.38
N GLU A 222 -75.52 -52.92 -60.30
CA GLU A 222 -76.77 -53.66 -60.12
C GLU A 222 -77.83 -53.24 -61.15
N LEU A 223 -77.98 -51.95 -61.42
CA LEU A 223 -78.89 -51.43 -62.44
C LEU A 223 -78.50 -51.90 -63.84
N ALA A 224 -77.21 -51.87 -64.18
CA ALA A 224 -76.69 -52.38 -65.45
C ALA A 224 -77.00 -53.89 -65.62
N ASN A 225 -76.83 -54.68 -64.55
CA ASN A 225 -77.23 -56.10 -64.56
C ASN A 225 -78.75 -56.27 -64.77
N LYS A 226 -79.59 -55.48 -64.08
CA LYS A 226 -81.05 -55.51 -64.28
C LYS A 226 -81.44 -55.16 -65.72
N MET A 227 -80.82 -54.13 -66.30
CA MET A 227 -81.05 -53.77 -67.70
C MET A 227 -80.62 -54.88 -68.67
N MET A 228 -79.49 -55.54 -68.44
CA MET A 228 -79.08 -56.71 -69.24
C MET A 228 -80.14 -57.82 -69.19
N VAL A 229 -80.66 -58.14 -68.00
CA VAL A 229 -81.71 -59.16 -67.83
C VAL A 229 -83.01 -58.78 -68.57
N GLU A 230 -83.44 -57.52 -68.50
CA GLU A 230 -84.63 -57.07 -69.24
C GLU A 230 -84.42 -57.12 -70.77
N ILE A 231 -83.24 -56.75 -71.27
CA ILE A 231 -82.90 -56.86 -72.70
C ILE A 231 -82.92 -58.32 -73.17
N GLU A 232 -82.51 -59.28 -72.34
CA GLU A 232 -82.58 -60.71 -72.68
C GLU A 232 -84.03 -61.20 -72.90
N LYS A 233 -85.03 -60.61 -72.24
CA LYS A 233 -86.44 -60.97 -72.46
C LYS A 233 -86.94 -60.59 -73.85
N PHE A 234 -86.31 -59.60 -74.50
CA PHE A 234 -86.65 -59.16 -75.86
C PHE A 234 -85.86 -59.90 -76.95
N LYS A 235 -85.00 -60.87 -76.59
CA LYS A 235 -84.20 -61.66 -77.54
C LYS A 235 -84.91 -62.92 -78.11
N TYR A 236 -86.23 -63.05 -77.91
CA TYR A 236 -87.04 -64.16 -78.45
C TYR A 236 -88.16 -63.64 -79.34
#